data_AF-A0A9Q6LU17-F1
#
_entry.id   AF-A0A9Q6LU17-F1
#
_cell.length_a   1.000
_cell.length_b   1.000
_cell.length_c   1.000
_cell.angle_alpha   90.00
_cell.angle_beta   90.00
_cell.angle_gamma   90.00
#
_symmetry.space_group_name_H-M   'P 1'
#
loop_
_entity.id
_entity.type
_entity.pdbx_description
1 polymer ?
#
loop_
_entity_poly.entity_id
_entity_poly.type
_entity_poly.pdbx_seq_one_letter_code
_entity_poly.pdbx_strand_id
1 'polypeptide(L)'
;MKYFIKAPEYYQSIFSSLWIDGDLYLVVTDNGIQDILCQVNELIKLKEYRLAYENIESKLSIIINNKLTDFEKSVYYYYYSICLFLVDSYDKAYQAIREAIKFHSEISYYYHNAAILTFKIEKYDEVILLLEKSRSSAIPFYLSSAYLAVIYSFEKLWSKSMICAQEAKQHHIESKKLVELCLITSSFKHCNKVQGDLDFNSFYHSDVDIENLYRKFPVVNFDNNISDSNNSICIFFACDAVYFLTYCIYSIFSINDQKVSTNVHVHLFNVDSKADDRISELINIIKKLSYIRCSYSFERVNYSDYQIDCPLYTSSMRFCRAYQYMMAYKRPVLIVDCDSLFKSPLDTIICDIHTFIAVLGDEYAPEWEKLAAGVVYLEHNLVAENYLKQVSYFIMNNILLGQGIWFLDQLALKFAYEITLKDKKSNYQRLDSALFCDLAYTDSSYIWMVTTKKEEQVLFNRFKDSLKKKYFNTLDV
;
A
#
# COMPACT_ATOMS: atom_id res chain seq x y z
N MET A 1 14.23 16.32 0.96
CA MET A 1 12.86 16.35 0.40
C MET A 1 12.82 16.07 -1.11
N LYS A 2 13.94 15.80 -1.77
CA LYS A 2 14.01 15.70 -3.24
C LYS A 2 13.20 14.54 -3.81
N TYR A 3 13.18 13.41 -3.12
CA TYR A 3 12.49 12.19 -3.55
C TYR A 3 11.07 12.15 -2.99
N PHE A 4 10.87 12.60 -1.75
CA PHE A 4 9.55 12.58 -1.13
C PHE A 4 8.49 13.40 -1.90
N ILE A 5 8.85 14.57 -2.44
CA ILE A 5 7.89 15.39 -3.24
C ILE A 5 7.45 14.73 -4.55
N LYS A 6 8.18 13.70 -5.01
CA LYS A 6 7.84 12.90 -6.19
C LYS A 6 7.13 11.61 -5.82
N ALA A 7 6.96 11.32 -4.53
CA ALA A 7 6.27 10.14 -4.06
C ALA A 7 4.79 10.18 -4.49
N PRO A 8 4.13 9.03 -4.66
CA PRO A 8 2.69 8.97 -4.89
C PRO A 8 1.90 9.81 -3.87
N GLU A 9 0.80 10.44 -4.31
CA GLU A 9 -0.06 11.31 -3.48
C GLU A 9 -0.50 10.64 -2.17
N TYR A 10 -0.72 9.33 -2.19
CA TYR A 10 -1.02 8.53 -1.02
C TYR A 10 -0.04 8.79 0.15
N TYR A 11 1.26 8.87 -0.13
CA TYR A 11 2.29 9.12 0.88
C TYR A 11 2.36 10.58 1.29
N GLN A 12 2.10 11.50 0.37
CA GLN A 12 2.05 12.93 0.66
C GLN A 12 0.80 13.30 1.48
N SER A 13 -0.25 12.47 1.43
CA SER A 13 -1.49 12.67 2.18
C SER A 13 -1.31 12.72 3.69
N ILE A 14 -0.17 12.29 4.25
CA ILE A 14 0.13 12.52 5.66
C ILE A 14 0.12 14.02 6.01
N PHE A 15 0.48 14.90 5.06
CA PHE A 15 0.41 16.36 5.24
C PHE A 15 -0.98 16.96 4.92
N SER A 16 -2.04 16.15 4.89
CA SER A 16 -3.39 16.63 4.52
C SER A 16 -4.17 17.28 5.65
N SER A 17 -3.79 17.06 6.91
CA SER A 17 -4.52 17.56 8.09
C SER A 17 -3.56 18.09 9.14
N LEU A 18 -3.92 19.21 9.78
CA LEU A 18 -3.25 19.68 10.98
C LEU A 18 -3.60 18.79 12.18
N TRP A 19 -2.68 18.70 13.15
CA TRP A 19 -3.03 18.23 14.47
C TRP A 19 -3.92 19.27 15.14
N ILE A 20 -5.09 18.86 15.63
CA ILE A 20 -5.99 19.69 16.42
C ILE A 20 -6.13 18.97 17.76
N ASP A 21 -5.73 19.63 18.84
CA ASP A 21 -5.86 19.07 20.18
C ASP A 21 -7.35 18.97 20.53
N GLY A 22 -7.90 17.75 20.67
CA GLY A 22 -9.33 17.52 20.84
C GLY A 22 -9.86 17.80 22.25
N ASP A 23 -9.01 17.70 23.27
CA ASP A 23 -9.33 17.94 24.69
C ASP A 23 -8.96 19.37 25.09
N LEU A 24 -9.59 20.25 24.34
CA LEU A 24 -9.20 21.63 24.09
C LEU A 24 -9.65 22.57 25.20
N TYR A 25 -9.22 22.29 26.43
CA TYR A 25 -9.33 23.21 27.56
C TYR A 25 -7.94 23.74 27.90
N LEU A 26 -7.24 24.33 26.93
CA LEU A 26 -6.17 25.26 27.29
C LEU A 26 -6.87 26.41 28.00
N VAL A 27 -6.89 26.35 29.33
CA VAL A 27 -7.54 27.34 30.19
C VAL A 27 -6.79 28.65 29.99
N VAL A 28 -7.38 29.50 29.15
CA VAL A 28 -6.98 30.89 29.00
C VAL A 28 -7.57 31.64 30.19
N THR A 29 -6.78 32.49 30.83
CA THR A 29 -7.23 33.19 32.05
C THR A 29 -8.27 34.25 31.75
N ASP A 30 -8.32 34.73 30.51
CA ASP A 30 -9.35 35.61 29.99
C ASP A 30 -10.61 34.82 29.56
N ASN A 31 -11.71 34.99 30.30
CA ASN A 31 -13.00 34.34 30.02
C ASN A 31 -13.55 34.66 28.63
N GLY A 32 -13.30 35.87 28.10
CA GLY A 32 -13.79 36.27 26.78
C GLY A 32 -13.11 35.51 25.66
N ILE A 33 -11.80 35.26 25.78
CA ILE A 33 -11.06 34.43 24.83
C ILE A 33 -11.43 32.97 24.99
N GLN A 34 -11.54 32.49 26.23
CA GLN A 34 -11.96 31.12 26.48
C GLN A 34 -13.30 30.81 25.79
N ASP A 35 -14.28 31.71 25.90
CA ASP A 35 -15.59 31.56 25.26
C ASP A 35 -15.49 31.53 23.72
N ILE A 36 -14.66 32.39 23.13
CA ILE A 36 -14.44 32.41 21.67
C ILE A 36 -13.80 31.10 21.22
N LEU A 37 -12.73 30.65 21.88
CA LEU A 37 -12.03 29.41 21.51
C LEU A 37 -12.94 28.19 21.65
N CYS A 38 -13.77 28.14 22.69
CA CYS A 38 -14.80 27.12 22.86
C CYS A 38 -15.79 27.12 21.69
N GLN A 39 -16.33 28.29 21.32
CA GLN A 39 -17.25 28.40 20.18
C GLN A 39 -16.60 27.98 18.86
N VAL A 40 -15.36 28.42 18.61
CA VAL A 40 -14.60 28.03 17.42
C VAL A 40 -14.41 26.51 17.37
N ASN A 41 -14.05 25.89 18.49
CA ASN A 41 -13.89 24.43 18.57
C ASN A 41 -15.21 23.69 18.25
N GLU A 42 -16.34 24.15 18.80
CA GLU A 42 -17.64 23.56 18.49
C GLU A 42 -18.02 23.73 17.01
N LEU A 43 -17.78 24.90 16.42
CA LEU A 43 -18.01 25.12 14.98
C LEU A 43 -17.11 24.21 14.12
N ILE A 44 -15.85 24.00 14.50
CA ILE A 44 -14.94 23.07 13.82
C ILE A 44 -15.48 21.63 13.90
N LYS A 45 -15.95 21.18 15.08
CA LYS A 45 -16.58 19.86 15.25
C LYS A 45 -17.82 19.68 14.38
N LEU A 46 -18.63 20.74 14.26
CA LEU A 46 -19.81 20.78 13.37
C LEU A 46 -19.46 20.95 11.88
N LYS A 47 -18.17 21.10 11.55
CA LYS A 47 -17.66 21.38 10.19
C LYS A 47 -18.14 22.70 9.59
N GLU A 48 -18.49 23.66 10.44
CA GLU A 48 -18.87 25.02 10.06
C GLU A 48 -17.63 25.93 9.93
N TYR A 49 -16.67 25.53 9.10
CA TYR A 49 -15.32 26.13 9.06
C TYR A 49 -15.31 27.63 8.73
N ARG A 50 -16.20 28.06 7.84
CA ARG A 50 -16.32 29.48 7.48
C ARG A 50 -16.82 30.32 8.66
N LEU A 51 -17.80 29.82 9.42
CA LEU A 51 -18.30 30.50 10.61
C LEU A 51 -17.25 30.50 11.72
N ALA A 52 -16.51 29.41 11.89
CA ALA A 52 -15.39 29.34 12.82
C ALA A 52 -14.32 30.41 12.50
N TYR A 53 -13.97 30.54 11.21
CA TYR A 53 -13.05 31.55 10.71
C TYR A 53 -13.57 32.99 10.91
N GLU A 54 -14.81 33.27 10.51
CA GLU A 54 -15.41 34.61 10.66
C GLU A 54 -15.51 35.01 12.14
N ASN A 55 -15.87 34.06 13.02
CA ASN A 55 -15.94 34.29 14.46
C ASN A 55 -14.56 34.69 15.03
N ILE A 56 -13.52 33.88 14.76
CA ILE A 56 -12.18 34.17 15.28
C ILE A 56 -11.59 35.45 14.67
N GLU A 57 -11.76 35.68 13.35
CA GLU A 57 -11.21 36.85 12.65
C GLU A 57 -11.85 38.15 13.11
N SER A 58 -13.17 38.16 13.30
CA SER A 58 -13.90 39.37 13.74
C SER A 58 -13.42 39.93 15.09
N LYS A 59 -12.72 39.11 15.88
CA LYS A 59 -12.19 39.43 17.20
C LYS A 59 -10.67 39.68 17.19
N LEU A 60 -10.00 39.51 16.06
CA LEU A 60 -8.55 39.66 15.89
C LEU A 60 -8.04 41.02 16.38
N SER A 61 -8.71 42.10 16.01
CA SER A 61 -8.35 43.47 16.40
C SER A 61 -8.60 43.78 17.89
N ILE A 62 -9.52 43.07 18.53
CA ILE A 62 -9.85 43.22 19.96
C ILE A 62 -8.78 42.53 20.81
N ILE A 63 -8.34 41.36 20.36
CA ILE A 63 -7.38 40.48 21.06
C ILE A 63 -5.93 40.99 20.90
N ILE A 64 -5.57 41.53 19.72
CA ILE A 64 -4.24 42.14 19.48
C ILE A 64 -4.01 43.40 20.34
N ASN A 65 -5.07 44.14 20.68
CA ASN A 65 -4.93 45.51 21.20
C ASN A 65 -5.06 45.69 22.73
N ASN A 66 -5.24 44.65 23.57
CA ASN A 66 -5.12 44.80 25.04
C ASN A 66 -4.96 43.49 25.86
N LYS A 67 -4.09 43.57 26.89
CA LYS A 67 -4.00 42.75 28.15
C LYS A 67 -3.70 41.24 28.11
N LEU A 68 -3.42 40.62 26.98
CA LEU A 68 -3.11 39.18 26.94
C LEU A 68 -1.65 38.86 27.27
N THR A 69 -1.47 37.75 27.97
CA THR A 69 -0.17 37.10 28.11
C THR A 69 0.31 36.57 26.75
N ASP A 70 1.61 36.35 26.61
CA ASP A 70 2.16 35.81 25.36
C ASP A 70 1.65 34.39 25.08
N PHE A 71 1.41 33.59 26.12
CA PHE A 71 0.76 32.28 25.97
C PHE A 71 -0.66 32.41 25.38
N GLU A 72 -1.49 33.33 25.86
CA GLU A 72 -2.85 33.50 25.35
C GLU A 72 -2.85 33.99 23.89
N LYS A 73 -1.93 34.89 23.54
CA LYS A 73 -1.71 35.29 22.14
C LYS A 73 -1.30 34.10 21.28
N SER A 74 -0.38 33.25 21.78
CA SER A 74 0.09 32.10 21.02
C SER A 74 -1.04 31.12 20.74
N VAL A 75 -1.86 30.81 21.76
CA VAL A 75 -3.04 29.96 21.64
C VAL A 75 -4.03 30.54 20.62
N TYR A 76 -4.31 31.84 20.69
CA TYR A 76 -5.20 32.48 19.74
C TYR A 76 -4.68 32.39 18.29
N TYR A 77 -3.42 32.75 18.05
CA TYR A 77 -2.82 32.66 16.70
C TYR A 77 -2.77 31.22 16.18
N TYR A 78 -2.60 30.24 17.07
CA TYR A 78 -2.69 28.83 16.73
C TYR A 78 -4.10 28.47 16.21
N TYR A 79 -5.17 28.81 16.93
CA TYR A 79 -6.55 28.58 16.46
C TYR A 79 -6.87 29.34 15.18
N TYR A 80 -6.40 30.58 15.07
CA TYR A 80 -6.57 31.35 13.87
C TYR A 80 -5.91 30.68 12.67
N SER A 81 -4.71 30.11 12.86
CA SER A 81 -4.03 29.33 11.81
C SER A 81 -4.81 28.08 11.39
N ILE A 82 -5.45 27.38 12.35
CA ILE A 82 -6.29 26.21 12.06
C ILE A 82 -7.53 26.64 11.25
N CYS A 83 -8.24 27.68 11.68
CA CYS A 83 -9.41 28.18 10.95
C CYS A 83 -9.04 28.60 9.52
N LEU A 84 -7.92 29.31 9.35
CA LEU A 84 -7.39 29.71 8.04
C LEU A 84 -7.05 28.48 7.17
N PHE A 85 -6.45 27.44 7.75
CA PHE A 85 -6.18 26.19 7.05
C PHE A 85 -7.46 25.50 6.58
N LEU A 86 -8.50 25.45 7.42
CA LEU A 86 -9.77 24.81 7.12
C LEU A 86 -10.62 25.55 6.07
N VAL A 87 -10.29 26.81 5.78
CA VAL A 87 -10.86 27.61 4.66
C VAL A 87 -9.86 27.78 3.51
N ASP A 88 -8.85 26.91 3.42
CA ASP A 88 -7.85 26.84 2.36
C ASP A 88 -7.00 28.11 2.17
N SER A 89 -6.83 28.91 3.23
CA SER A 89 -5.99 30.12 3.23
C SER A 89 -4.59 29.84 3.78
N TYR A 90 -3.83 28.99 3.09
CA TYR A 90 -2.58 28.40 3.61
C TYR A 90 -1.46 29.42 3.88
N ASP A 91 -1.26 30.43 3.04
CA ASP A 91 -0.24 31.47 3.28
C ASP A 91 -0.51 32.25 4.57
N LYS A 92 -1.77 32.64 4.79
CA LYS A 92 -2.19 33.34 6.00
C LYS A 92 -2.09 32.41 7.22
N ALA A 93 -2.50 31.15 7.07
CA ALA A 93 -2.37 30.15 8.13
C ALA A 93 -0.90 29.97 8.54
N TYR A 94 0.01 29.90 7.57
CA TYR A 94 1.45 29.84 7.81
C TYR A 94 1.97 31.08 8.54
N GLN A 95 1.51 32.29 8.20
CA GLN A 95 1.86 33.50 8.95
C GLN A 95 1.35 33.45 10.40
N ALA A 96 0.09 33.03 10.60
CA ALA A 96 -0.51 32.93 11.92
C ALA A 96 0.21 31.93 12.83
N ILE A 97 0.55 30.72 12.33
CA ILE A 97 1.28 29.74 13.14
C ILE A 97 2.70 30.23 13.50
N ARG A 98 3.33 31.04 12.65
CA ARG A 98 4.64 31.65 12.93
C ARG A 98 4.55 32.69 14.04
N GLU A 99 3.48 33.48 14.08
CA GLU A 99 3.22 34.36 15.23
C GLU A 99 2.95 33.56 16.51
N ALA A 100 2.20 32.45 16.44
CA ALA A 100 2.01 31.56 17.59
C ALA A 100 3.34 31.06 18.17
N ILE A 101 4.25 30.58 17.31
CA ILE A 101 5.59 30.12 17.70
C ILE A 101 6.43 31.26 18.31
N LYS A 102 6.32 32.48 17.76
CA LYS A 102 7.06 33.65 18.25
C LYS A 102 6.64 34.03 19.67
N PHE A 103 5.35 33.93 19.99
CA PHE A 103 4.84 34.19 21.34
C PHE A 103 5.13 33.03 22.31
N HIS A 104 5.12 31.79 21.83
CA HIS A 104 5.41 30.63 22.69
C HIS A 104 6.17 29.52 21.95
N SER A 105 7.50 29.63 21.96
CA SER A 105 8.39 28.78 21.17
C SER A 105 8.64 27.38 21.73
N GLU A 106 8.12 27.06 22.91
CA GLU A 106 8.33 25.76 23.57
C GLU A 106 7.29 24.69 23.17
N ILE A 107 6.18 25.10 22.56
CA ILE A 107 5.08 24.19 22.18
C ILE A 107 5.45 23.42 20.92
N SER A 108 5.74 22.12 21.07
CA SER A 108 6.24 21.25 20.00
C SER A 108 5.27 21.05 18.85
N TYR A 109 3.97 20.89 19.13
CA TYR A 109 2.96 20.67 18.08
C TYR A 109 2.73 21.92 17.21
N TYR A 110 3.11 23.13 17.65
CA TYR A 110 3.09 24.32 16.78
C TYR A 110 4.07 24.16 15.61
N TYR A 111 5.27 23.64 15.87
CA TYR A 111 6.24 23.38 14.81
C TYR A 111 5.78 22.25 13.88
N HIS A 112 5.09 21.24 14.41
CA HIS A 112 4.49 20.19 13.58
C HIS A 112 3.47 20.76 12.60
N ASN A 113 2.50 21.55 13.09
CA ASN A 113 1.50 22.19 12.24
C ASN A 113 2.13 23.21 11.29
N ALA A 114 3.15 23.94 11.72
CA ALA A 114 3.93 24.81 10.84
C ALA A 114 4.60 24.02 9.72
N ALA A 115 5.14 22.82 9.98
CA ALA A 115 5.72 21.97 8.95
C ALA A 115 4.68 21.53 7.90
N ILE A 116 3.45 21.19 8.34
CA ILE A 116 2.36 20.85 7.43
C ILE A 116 1.96 22.05 6.57
N LEU A 117 1.80 23.22 7.17
CA LEU A 117 1.49 24.46 6.44
C LEU A 117 2.58 24.83 5.44
N THR A 118 3.84 24.68 5.85
CA THR A 118 5.02 24.88 5.00
C THR A 118 5.01 23.95 3.78
N PHE A 119 4.63 22.68 3.99
CA PHE A 119 4.47 21.72 2.90
C PHE A 119 3.36 22.13 1.93
N LYS A 120 2.22 22.62 2.43
CA LYS A 120 1.08 23.09 1.63
C LYS A 120 1.39 24.32 0.77
N ILE A 121 2.27 25.21 1.24
CA ILE A 121 2.74 26.37 0.47
C ILE A 121 4.04 26.09 -0.31
N GLU A 122 4.40 24.82 -0.49
CA GLU A 122 5.53 24.35 -1.30
C GLU A 122 6.92 24.85 -0.86
N LYS A 123 7.07 25.29 0.40
CA LYS A 123 8.36 25.72 0.98
C LYS A 123 9.14 24.56 1.59
N TYR A 124 9.39 23.52 0.80
CA TYR A 124 9.84 22.22 1.30
C TYR A 124 11.15 22.22 2.12
N ASP A 125 12.02 23.21 1.91
CA ASP A 125 13.31 23.31 2.61
C ASP A 125 13.15 23.47 4.13
N GLU A 126 12.07 24.09 4.60
CA GLU A 126 11.81 24.33 6.03
C GLU A 126 11.11 23.13 6.72
N VAL A 127 10.50 22.21 5.98
CA VAL A 127 9.63 21.15 6.54
C VAL A 127 10.40 20.24 7.51
N ILE A 128 11.56 19.73 7.09
CA ILE A 128 12.38 18.84 7.92
C ILE A 128 12.87 19.58 9.18
N LEU A 129 13.26 20.84 9.04
CA LEU A 129 13.74 21.65 10.16
C LEU A 129 12.65 21.83 11.23
N LEU A 130 11.43 22.14 10.79
CA LEU A 130 10.28 22.32 11.69
C LEU A 130 9.88 21.01 12.38
N LEU A 131 9.85 19.89 11.66
CA LEU A 131 9.57 18.58 12.26
C LEU A 131 10.66 18.17 13.26
N GLU A 132 11.94 18.38 12.93
CA GLU A 132 13.05 18.10 13.86
C GLU A 132 12.99 19.00 15.10
N LYS A 133 12.60 20.28 14.94
CA LYS A 133 12.39 21.18 16.07
C LYS A 133 11.24 20.70 16.96
N SER A 134 10.13 20.28 16.36
CA SER A 134 8.99 19.68 17.05
C SER A 134 9.37 18.43 17.85
N ARG A 135 10.19 17.56 17.24
CA ARG A 135 10.69 16.32 17.84
C ARG A 135 11.69 16.54 18.97
N SER A 136 12.54 17.57 18.86
CA SER A 136 13.63 17.85 19.82
C SER A 136 13.27 18.87 20.91
N SER A 137 12.03 19.34 20.96
CA SER A 137 11.52 20.21 22.04
C SER A 137 11.57 19.52 23.40
N ALA A 138 11.54 20.31 24.48
CA ALA A 138 11.54 19.81 25.86
C ALA A 138 10.39 18.83 26.15
N ILE A 139 9.23 19.06 25.52
CA ILE A 139 8.12 18.11 25.44
C ILE A 139 7.94 17.73 23.97
N PRO A 140 8.54 16.62 23.50
CA PRO A 140 8.46 16.21 22.10
C PRO A 140 7.04 15.92 21.63
N PHE A 141 6.76 16.23 20.36
CA PHE A 141 5.55 15.76 19.68
C PHE A 141 5.88 14.62 18.72
N TYR A 142 5.72 13.38 19.21
CA TYR A 142 6.21 12.17 18.52
C TYR A 142 5.53 11.85 17.18
N LEU A 143 4.42 12.50 16.84
CA LEU A 143 3.86 12.46 15.48
C LEU A 143 4.85 13.01 14.44
N SER A 144 5.67 13.99 14.82
CA SER A 144 6.76 14.50 13.98
C SER A 144 7.81 13.43 13.69
N SER A 145 8.08 12.52 14.64
CA SER A 145 8.99 11.39 14.44
C SER A 145 8.45 10.41 13.40
N ALA A 146 7.14 10.14 13.40
CA ALA A 146 6.52 9.31 12.36
C ALA A 146 6.64 9.94 10.96
N TYR A 147 6.45 11.25 10.84
CA TYR A 147 6.54 11.95 9.54
C TYR A 147 7.99 12.00 9.05
N LEU A 148 8.94 12.28 9.95
CA LEU A 148 10.36 12.25 9.65
C LEU A 148 10.82 10.85 9.22
N ALA A 149 10.31 9.78 9.83
CA ALA A 149 10.62 8.41 9.42
C ALA A 149 10.27 8.18 7.94
N VAL A 150 9.05 8.54 7.53
CA VAL A 150 8.62 8.40 6.13
C VAL A 150 9.50 9.25 5.21
N ILE A 151 9.68 10.54 5.51
CA ILE A 151 10.51 11.45 4.69
C ILE A 151 11.93 10.90 4.56
N TYR A 152 12.57 10.53 5.66
CA TYR A 152 13.94 10.03 5.66
C TYR A 152 14.08 8.69 4.95
N SER A 153 13.06 7.83 4.98
CA SER A 153 13.03 6.61 4.17
C SER A 153 13.08 6.92 2.67
N PHE A 154 12.24 7.85 2.19
CA PHE A 154 12.27 8.29 0.78
C PHE A 154 13.59 8.96 0.40
N GLU A 155 14.19 9.73 1.31
CA GLU A 155 15.50 10.35 1.10
C GLU A 155 16.68 9.38 1.32
N LYS A 156 16.42 8.10 1.62
CA LYS A 156 17.42 7.05 1.86
C LYS A 156 18.37 7.36 3.01
N LEU A 157 17.93 8.18 3.97
CA LEU A 157 18.63 8.49 5.21
C LEU A 157 18.30 7.42 6.26
N TRP A 158 18.69 6.17 5.99
CA TRP A 158 18.22 4.98 6.70
C TRP A 158 18.41 5.02 8.21
N SER A 159 19.57 5.49 8.68
CA SER A 159 19.84 5.59 10.12
C SER A 159 18.88 6.57 10.81
N LYS A 160 18.63 7.74 10.20
CA LYS A 160 17.68 8.73 10.73
C LYS A 160 16.25 8.21 10.68
N SER A 161 15.86 7.61 9.55
CA SER A 161 14.55 6.98 9.37
C SER A 161 14.28 5.93 10.45
N MET A 162 15.24 5.03 10.68
CA MET A 162 15.16 3.99 11.71
C MET A 162 14.99 4.58 13.11
N ILE A 163 15.79 5.58 13.49
CA ILE A 163 15.70 6.23 14.80
C ILE A 163 14.32 6.87 14.99
N CYS A 164 13.86 7.65 14.01
CA CYS A 164 12.56 8.31 14.07
C CYS A 164 11.39 7.32 14.10
N ALA A 165 11.48 6.21 13.35
CA ALA A 165 10.46 5.16 13.35
C ALA A 165 10.40 4.44 14.70
N GLN A 166 11.57 4.10 15.27
CA GLN A 166 11.66 3.48 16.58
C GLN A 166 11.09 4.38 17.68
N GLU A 167 11.43 5.67 17.65
CA GLU A 167 10.92 6.68 18.58
C GLU A 167 9.38 6.80 18.49
N ALA A 168 8.84 6.94 17.28
CA ALA A 168 7.39 6.97 17.07
C ALA A 168 6.71 5.70 17.63
N LYS A 169 7.28 4.53 17.34
CA LYS A 169 6.74 3.25 17.81
C LYS A 169 6.77 3.10 19.33
N GLN A 170 7.85 3.53 19.99
CA GLN A 170 7.97 3.52 21.46
C GLN A 170 6.88 4.38 22.15
N HIS A 171 6.40 5.42 21.47
CA HIS A 171 5.34 6.29 21.94
C HIS A 171 3.95 5.92 21.38
N HIS A 172 3.80 4.72 20.82
CA HIS A 172 2.54 4.22 20.24
C HIS A 172 1.96 5.12 19.15
N ILE A 173 2.83 5.87 18.46
CA ILE A 173 2.44 6.66 17.29
C ILE A 173 2.50 5.75 16.06
N GLU A 174 1.33 5.30 15.63
CA GLU A 174 1.16 4.53 14.41
C GLU A 174 0.42 5.35 13.36
N SER A 175 1.04 5.51 12.19
CA SER A 175 0.43 6.18 11.03
C SER A 175 0.19 5.13 9.95
N LYS A 176 -0.98 4.47 9.96
CA LYS A 176 -1.37 3.44 8.98
C LYS A 176 -0.30 2.36 8.77
N LYS A 177 0.42 1.96 9.83
CA LYS A 177 1.55 1.01 9.78
C LYS A 177 2.76 1.47 8.93
N LEU A 178 2.81 2.71 8.46
CA LEU A 178 3.97 3.27 7.75
C LEU A 178 5.21 3.34 8.64
N VAL A 179 5.02 3.59 9.94
CA VAL A 179 6.11 3.59 10.93
C VAL A 179 6.77 2.22 10.99
N GLU A 180 5.96 1.17 11.07
CA GLU A 180 6.42 -0.22 11.04
C GLU A 180 7.19 -0.56 9.76
N LEU A 181 6.64 -0.20 8.59
CA LEU A 181 7.31 -0.41 7.30
C LEU A 181 8.65 0.35 7.19
N CYS A 182 8.69 1.59 7.69
CA CYS A 182 9.92 2.38 7.76
C CYS A 182 10.95 1.72 8.68
N LEU A 183 10.52 1.25 9.86
CA LEU A 183 11.39 0.58 10.82
C LEU A 183 12.01 -0.69 10.23
N ILE A 184 11.18 -1.57 9.64
CA ILE A 184 11.61 -2.82 9.01
C ILE A 184 12.64 -2.55 7.91
N THR A 185 12.30 -1.69 6.96
CA THR A 185 13.15 -1.48 5.77
C THR A 185 14.40 -0.66 6.09
N SER A 186 14.29 0.37 6.94
CA SER A 186 15.41 1.24 7.27
C SER A 186 16.42 0.55 8.20
N SER A 187 15.95 -0.25 9.17
CA SER A 187 16.86 -1.05 10.01
C SER A 187 17.64 -2.05 9.17
N PHE A 188 16.97 -2.77 8.27
CA PHE A 188 17.63 -3.70 7.37
C PHE A 188 18.67 -3.00 6.48
N LYS A 189 18.32 -1.87 5.85
CA LYS A 189 19.27 -1.12 5.01
C LYS A 189 20.41 -0.47 5.77
N HIS A 190 20.19 -0.10 7.03
CA HIS A 190 21.22 0.53 7.85
C HIS A 190 22.21 -0.49 8.44
N CYS A 191 21.72 -1.58 9.02
CA CYS A 191 22.53 -2.49 9.83
C CYS A 191 22.40 -3.99 9.48
N ASN A 192 21.72 -4.33 8.38
CA ASN A 192 21.43 -5.72 7.97
C ASN A 192 20.71 -6.54 9.05
N LYS A 193 19.96 -5.87 9.95
CA LYS A 193 19.09 -6.51 10.94
C LYS A 193 17.72 -5.91 10.82
N VAL A 194 16.71 -6.76 10.82
CA VAL A 194 15.33 -6.30 10.78
C VAL A 194 14.85 -5.99 12.19
N GLN A 195 14.28 -4.81 12.37
CA GLN A 195 13.53 -4.41 13.55
C GLN A 195 12.07 -4.22 13.14
N GLY A 196 11.15 -4.76 13.93
CA GLY A 196 9.73 -4.76 13.62
C GLY A 196 9.00 -5.83 14.44
N ASP A 197 7.68 -5.85 14.32
CA ASP A 197 6.81 -6.86 14.93
C ASP A 197 6.75 -8.13 14.09
N LEU A 198 6.90 -8.03 12.76
CA LEU A 198 6.87 -9.20 11.87
C LEU A 198 8.02 -10.18 12.17
N ASP A 199 7.72 -11.47 12.07
CA ASP A 199 8.70 -12.55 12.20
C ASP A 199 9.44 -12.83 10.89
N PHE A 200 10.71 -12.42 10.84
CA PHE A 200 11.64 -12.66 9.73
C PHE A 200 12.53 -13.89 9.93
N ASN A 201 12.39 -14.63 11.03
CA ASN A 201 13.29 -15.76 11.34
C ASN A 201 13.26 -16.84 10.25
N SER A 202 12.11 -16.98 9.56
CA SER A 202 11.93 -17.89 8.42
C SER A 202 13.02 -17.76 7.35
N PHE A 203 13.48 -16.53 7.05
CA PHE A 203 14.50 -16.31 6.03
C PHE A 203 15.92 -16.69 6.47
N TYR A 204 16.16 -16.85 7.76
CA TYR A 204 17.48 -17.22 8.31
C TYR A 204 17.63 -18.73 8.53
N HIS A 205 16.57 -19.51 8.32
CA HIS A 205 16.57 -20.97 8.46
C HIS A 205 16.27 -21.64 7.11
N SER A 206 17.11 -22.60 6.71
CA SER A 206 16.90 -23.36 5.48
C SER A 206 15.76 -24.38 5.60
N ASP A 207 15.51 -24.87 6.82
CA ASP A 207 14.66 -26.03 7.07
C ASP A 207 13.27 -25.60 7.57
N VAL A 208 12.62 -24.73 6.79
CA VAL A 208 11.26 -24.30 7.11
C VAL A 208 10.24 -25.41 6.80
N ASP A 209 9.45 -25.80 7.81
CA ASP A 209 8.37 -26.79 7.70
C ASP A 209 7.08 -26.13 7.21
N ILE A 210 7.03 -25.87 5.91
CA ILE A 210 5.88 -25.26 5.26
C ILE A 210 4.64 -26.15 5.28
N GLU A 211 4.80 -27.48 5.30
CA GLU A 211 3.70 -28.43 5.32
C GLU A 211 2.89 -28.33 6.62
N ASN A 212 3.57 -28.13 7.75
CA ASN A 212 2.89 -27.89 9.02
C ASN A 212 2.11 -26.57 9.03
N LEU A 213 2.60 -25.52 8.35
CA LEU A 213 1.83 -24.28 8.20
C LEU A 213 0.58 -24.52 7.36
N TYR A 214 0.68 -25.19 6.22
CA TYR A 214 -0.49 -25.45 5.37
C TYR A 214 -1.62 -26.20 6.08
N ARG A 215 -1.31 -27.11 7.02
CA ARG A 215 -2.32 -27.80 7.83
C ARG A 215 -3.13 -26.87 8.75
N LYS A 216 -2.63 -25.66 9.02
CA LYS A 216 -3.31 -24.62 9.83
C LYS A 216 -4.13 -23.64 8.97
N PHE A 217 -4.06 -23.76 7.66
CA PHE A 217 -4.84 -22.98 6.70
C PHE A 217 -5.90 -23.84 6.02
N PRO A 218 -6.92 -23.24 5.39
CA PRO A 218 -7.95 -23.99 4.68
C PRO A 218 -7.36 -24.91 3.61
N VAL A 219 -7.99 -26.08 3.49
CA VAL A 219 -7.66 -27.05 2.44
C VAL A 219 -8.06 -26.48 1.09
N VAL A 220 -7.14 -26.58 0.13
CA VAL A 220 -7.35 -26.17 -1.25
C VAL A 220 -7.85 -27.36 -2.05
N ASN A 221 -8.95 -27.16 -2.77
CA ASN A 221 -9.48 -28.15 -3.68
C ASN A 221 -9.08 -27.77 -5.10
N PHE A 222 -8.11 -28.49 -5.67
CA PHE A 222 -7.72 -28.32 -7.07
C PHE A 222 -8.65 -29.11 -8.00
N ASP A 223 -9.01 -28.56 -9.16
CA ASP A 223 -9.71 -29.31 -10.21
C ASP A 223 -8.80 -30.44 -10.72
N ASN A 224 -9.30 -31.67 -10.75
CA ASN A 224 -8.55 -32.88 -11.12
C ASN A 224 -8.10 -32.92 -12.60
N ASN A 225 -8.51 -31.94 -13.41
CA ASN A 225 -8.44 -31.97 -14.88
C ASN A 225 -7.15 -31.41 -15.51
N ILE A 226 -6.06 -31.27 -14.76
CA ILE A 226 -4.78 -30.83 -15.34
C ILE A 226 -3.77 -31.98 -15.38
N SER A 227 -4.11 -33.03 -16.11
CA SER A 227 -3.08 -33.84 -16.75
C SER A 227 -2.59 -33.05 -17.96
N ASP A 228 -1.46 -32.39 -17.82
CA ASP A 228 -0.50 -32.25 -18.92
C ASP A 228 0.87 -31.97 -18.34
N SER A 229 1.81 -32.84 -18.69
CA SER A 229 3.21 -32.84 -18.28
C SER A 229 4.07 -31.87 -19.08
N ASN A 230 3.47 -30.91 -19.79
CA ASN A 230 4.24 -29.93 -20.55
C ASN A 230 4.77 -28.84 -19.62
N ASN A 231 6.04 -28.48 -19.79
CA ASN A 231 6.73 -27.40 -19.07
C ASN A 231 6.22 -25.99 -19.47
N SER A 232 4.97 -25.90 -19.93
CA SER A 232 4.31 -24.69 -20.40
C SER A 232 3.92 -23.82 -19.22
N ILE A 233 4.22 -22.53 -19.32
CA ILE A 233 3.95 -21.52 -18.30
C ILE A 233 2.44 -21.42 -18.04
N CYS A 234 2.07 -21.25 -16.76
CA CYS A 234 0.71 -20.96 -16.35
C CYS A 234 0.59 -19.54 -15.81
N ILE A 235 -0.37 -18.77 -16.31
CA ILE A 235 -0.77 -17.52 -15.68
C ILE A 235 -1.62 -17.87 -14.45
N PHE A 236 -1.24 -17.38 -13.27
CA PHE A 236 -1.89 -17.67 -12.01
C PHE A 236 -2.58 -16.42 -11.46
N PHE A 237 -3.89 -16.52 -11.30
CA PHE A 237 -4.74 -15.51 -10.68
C PHE A 237 -5.28 -16.02 -9.34
N ALA A 238 -5.50 -15.12 -8.39
CA ALA A 238 -6.22 -15.43 -7.16
C ALA A 238 -7.12 -14.26 -6.75
N CYS A 239 -8.39 -14.52 -6.49
CA CYS A 239 -9.35 -13.49 -6.11
C CYS A 239 -10.58 -14.06 -5.39
N ASP A 240 -11.35 -13.19 -4.75
CA ASP A 240 -12.71 -13.53 -4.32
C ASP A 240 -13.72 -13.47 -5.48
N ALA A 241 -14.98 -13.78 -5.19
CA ALA A 241 -16.09 -13.70 -6.15
C ALA A 241 -16.23 -12.31 -6.80
N VAL A 242 -16.11 -11.25 -6.00
CA VAL A 242 -16.35 -9.87 -6.44
C VAL A 242 -15.26 -9.46 -7.43
N TYR A 243 -14.00 -9.71 -7.11
CA TYR A 243 -12.88 -9.44 -7.99
C TYR A 243 -12.90 -10.33 -9.24
N PHE A 244 -13.35 -11.58 -9.12
CA PHE A 244 -13.50 -12.46 -10.28
C PHE A 244 -14.44 -11.86 -11.33
N LEU A 245 -15.64 -11.45 -10.89
CA LEU A 245 -16.68 -10.87 -11.73
C LEU A 245 -16.30 -9.48 -12.26
N THR A 246 -15.57 -8.71 -11.47
CA THR A 246 -15.24 -7.32 -11.81
C THR A 246 -14.03 -7.22 -12.74
N TYR A 247 -13.07 -8.13 -12.58
CA TYR A 247 -11.75 -8.00 -13.19
C TYR A 247 -11.22 -9.29 -13.82
N CYS A 248 -11.07 -10.36 -13.04
CA CYS A 248 -10.35 -11.57 -13.49
C CYS A 248 -10.91 -12.15 -14.80
N ILE A 249 -12.24 -12.15 -14.96
CA ILE A 249 -12.87 -12.63 -16.19
C ILE A 249 -12.42 -11.86 -17.44
N TYR A 250 -12.24 -10.55 -17.32
CA TYR A 250 -11.78 -9.70 -18.41
C TYR A 250 -10.28 -9.88 -18.66
N SER A 251 -9.49 -10.16 -17.64
CA SER A 251 -8.10 -10.60 -17.80
C SER A 251 -8.04 -11.85 -18.67
N ILE A 252 -8.85 -12.87 -18.36
CA ILE A 252 -8.92 -14.12 -19.15
C ILE A 252 -9.35 -13.85 -20.60
N PHE A 253 -10.36 -13.02 -20.80
CA PHE A 253 -10.78 -12.62 -22.16
C PHE A 253 -9.69 -11.87 -22.92
N SER A 254 -8.95 -10.99 -22.25
CA SER A 254 -7.84 -10.25 -22.87
C SER A 254 -6.68 -11.17 -23.27
N ILE A 255 -6.42 -12.24 -22.50
CA ILE A 255 -5.44 -13.28 -22.85
C ILE A 255 -5.95 -14.09 -24.06
N ASN A 256 -7.22 -14.49 -24.07
CA ASN A 256 -7.79 -15.23 -25.20
C ASN A 256 -7.74 -14.42 -26.51
N ASP A 257 -7.89 -13.09 -26.41
CA ASP A 257 -7.78 -12.16 -27.55
C ASP A 257 -6.39 -12.10 -28.17
N GLN A 258 -5.35 -12.54 -27.46
CA GLN A 258 -3.99 -12.66 -28.00
C GLN A 258 -3.83 -13.83 -28.97
N LYS A 259 -4.82 -14.75 -29.03
CA LYS A 259 -4.84 -15.90 -29.96
C LYS A 259 -3.63 -16.83 -29.84
N VAL A 260 -3.01 -16.89 -28.66
CA VAL A 260 -1.92 -17.81 -28.32
C VAL A 260 -2.41 -18.77 -27.25
N SER A 261 -2.18 -20.07 -27.46
CA SER A 261 -2.58 -21.09 -26.50
C SER A 261 -1.91 -20.86 -25.15
N THR A 262 -2.71 -20.58 -24.13
CA THR A 262 -2.22 -20.14 -22.82
C THR A 262 -2.91 -20.93 -21.70
N ASN A 263 -2.12 -21.42 -20.76
CA ASN A 263 -2.64 -22.01 -19.53
C ASN A 263 -2.97 -20.91 -18.52
N VAL A 264 -4.15 -21.01 -17.92
CA VAL A 264 -4.59 -20.11 -16.86
C VAL A 264 -5.06 -20.94 -15.67
N HIS A 265 -4.68 -20.52 -14.47
CA HIS A 265 -5.23 -21.03 -13.23
C HIS A 265 -5.84 -19.90 -12.43
N VAL A 266 -7.05 -20.11 -11.92
CA VAL A 266 -7.74 -19.16 -11.05
C VAL A 266 -8.01 -19.83 -9.70
N HIS A 267 -7.39 -19.31 -8.65
CA HIS A 267 -7.73 -19.65 -7.27
C HIS A 267 -8.84 -18.73 -6.76
N LEU A 268 -9.95 -19.31 -6.30
CA LEU A 268 -11.12 -18.57 -5.84
C LEU A 268 -11.31 -18.70 -4.33
N PHE A 269 -11.23 -17.57 -3.63
CA PHE A 269 -11.47 -17.46 -2.20
C PHE A 269 -12.96 -17.36 -1.89
N ASN A 270 -13.45 -18.19 -0.97
CA ASN A 270 -14.84 -18.16 -0.48
C ASN A 270 -15.91 -18.28 -1.57
N VAL A 271 -15.57 -18.93 -2.68
CA VAL A 271 -16.52 -19.27 -3.74
C VAL A 271 -16.92 -20.73 -3.57
N ASP A 272 -18.22 -20.96 -3.43
CA ASP A 272 -18.79 -22.29 -3.63
C ASP A 272 -19.33 -22.36 -5.06
N SER A 273 -18.57 -23.00 -5.96
CA SER A 273 -19.00 -23.19 -7.34
C SER A 273 -20.32 -23.97 -7.45
N LYS A 274 -20.75 -24.68 -6.39
CA LYS A 274 -22.05 -25.37 -6.38
C LYS A 274 -23.20 -24.52 -5.86
N ALA A 275 -22.93 -23.33 -5.30
CA ALA A 275 -23.95 -22.45 -4.72
C ALA A 275 -24.07 -21.09 -5.43
N ASP A 276 -23.08 -20.70 -6.25
CA ASP A 276 -23.14 -19.49 -7.08
C ASP A 276 -23.30 -19.86 -8.56
N ASP A 277 -24.56 -19.92 -9.02
CA ASP A 277 -24.93 -20.28 -10.39
C ASP A 277 -24.23 -19.39 -11.43
N ARG A 278 -24.04 -18.11 -11.11
CA ARG A 278 -23.42 -17.14 -12.01
C ARG A 278 -21.94 -17.44 -12.22
N ILE A 279 -21.18 -17.71 -11.15
CA ILE A 279 -19.76 -18.05 -11.29
C ILE A 279 -19.59 -19.36 -12.07
N SER A 280 -20.43 -20.36 -11.79
CA SER A 280 -20.40 -21.64 -12.50
C SER A 280 -20.68 -21.50 -14.01
N GLU A 281 -21.67 -20.68 -14.38
CA GLU A 281 -21.95 -20.36 -15.78
C GLU A 281 -20.76 -19.69 -16.48
N LEU A 282 -20.14 -18.70 -15.84
CA LEU A 282 -18.96 -18.01 -16.36
C LEU A 282 -17.76 -18.94 -16.50
N ILE A 283 -17.54 -19.85 -15.55
CA ILE A 283 -16.50 -20.88 -15.64
C ILE A 283 -16.74 -21.76 -16.87
N ASN A 284 -17.99 -22.17 -17.13
CA ASN A 284 -18.35 -22.97 -18.29
C ASN A 284 -18.15 -22.22 -19.61
N ILE A 285 -18.40 -20.91 -19.62
CA ILE A 285 -18.10 -20.02 -20.74
C ILE A 285 -16.59 -19.97 -21.00
N ILE A 286 -15.79 -19.73 -19.96
CA ILE A 286 -14.33 -19.66 -20.07
C ILE A 286 -13.74 -20.98 -20.58
N LYS A 287 -14.29 -22.13 -20.15
CA LYS A 287 -13.88 -23.46 -20.62
C LYS A 287 -14.11 -23.69 -22.11
N LYS A 288 -14.95 -22.88 -22.78
CA LYS A 288 -15.23 -22.94 -24.23
C LYS A 288 -14.32 -22.02 -25.06
N LEU A 289 -13.47 -21.22 -24.44
CA LEU A 289 -12.56 -20.30 -25.14
C LEU A 289 -11.51 -21.08 -25.94
N SER A 290 -11.23 -20.63 -27.17
CA SER A 290 -10.40 -21.39 -28.12
C SER A 290 -8.90 -21.40 -27.80
N TYR A 291 -8.39 -20.38 -27.10
CA TYR A 291 -6.96 -20.22 -26.86
C TYR A 291 -6.58 -20.33 -25.38
N ILE A 292 -7.53 -20.63 -24.49
CA ILE A 292 -7.27 -20.73 -23.06
C ILE A 292 -7.57 -22.13 -22.56
N ARG A 293 -6.60 -22.72 -21.84
CA ARG A 293 -6.87 -23.84 -20.94
C ARG A 293 -6.97 -23.31 -19.52
N CYS A 294 -8.19 -23.13 -19.04
CA CYS A 294 -8.43 -22.62 -17.69
C CYS A 294 -8.68 -23.75 -16.70
N SER A 295 -8.06 -23.63 -15.53
CA SER A 295 -8.24 -24.51 -14.38
C SER A 295 -8.55 -23.71 -13.13
N TYR A 296 -9.16 -24.35 -12.14
CA TYR A 296 -9.65 -23.67 -10.95
C TYR A 296 -9.22 -24.39 -9.68
N SER A 297 -9.05 -23.62 -8.62
CA SER A 297 -8.99 -24.15 -7.26
C SER A 297 -9.81 -23.29 -6.32
N PHE A 298 -10.25 -23.87 -5.21
CA PHE A 298 -11.17 -23.21 -4.29
C PHE A 298 -10.75 -23.43 -2.85
N GLU A 299 -10.99 -22.41 -2.02
CA GLU A 299 -10.91 -22.53 -0.57
C GLU A 299 -12.07 -21.84 0.13
N ARG A 300 -12.34 -22.26 1.36
CA ARG A 300 -13.26 -21.59 2.27
C ARG A 300 -12.49 -21.13 3.50
N VAL A 301 -12.47 -19.84 3.72
CA VAL A 301 -11.73 -19.17 4.79
C VAL A 301 -12.68 -18.29 5.59
N ASN A 302 -12.62 -18.41 6.91
CA ASN A 302 -13.17 -17.41 7.81
C ASN A 302 -12.04 -16.46 8.21
N TYR A 303 -12.03 -15.23 7.67
CA TYR A 303 -10.95 -14.27 7.90
C TYR A 303 -10.78 -13.89 9.38
N SER A 304 -11.86 -13.98 10.17
CA SER A 304 -11.81 -13.69 11.61
C SER A 304 -10.95 -14.69 12.39
N ASP A 305 -10.78 -15.91 11.90
CA ASP A 305 -9.89 -16.92 12.51
C ASP A 305 -8.41 -16.46 12.48
N TYR A 306 -8.08 -15.52 11.60
CA TYR A 306 -6.74 -14.99 11.39
C TYR A 306 -6.58 -13.52 11.79
N GLN A 307 -7.61 -12.90 12.39
CA GLN A 307 -7.62 -11.49 12.81
C GLN A 307 -7.18 -10.52 11.70
N ILE A 308 -7.61 -10.79 10.47
CA ILE A 308 -7.14 -10.10 9.28
C ILE A 308 -8.32 -9.75 8.38
N ASP A 309 -8.18 -8.70 7.59
CA ASP A 309 -9.20 -8.36 6.59
C ASP A 309 -9.07 -9.19 5.31
N CYS A 310 -10.16 -9.23 4.54
CA CYS A 310 -10.22 -9.97 3.27
C CYS A 310 -9.17 -9.46 2.26
N PRO A 311 -9.01 -8.14 2.00
CA PRO A 311 -8.03 -7.65 1.04
C PRO A 311 -6.58 -8.07 1.36
N LEU A 312 -6.14 -7.95 2.61
CA LEU A 312 -4.79 -8.32 3.01
C LEU A 312 -4.58 -9.83 2.91
N TYR A 313 -5.54 -10.64 3.38
CA TYR A 313 -5.45 -12.10 3.27
C TYR A 313 -5.38 -12.55 1.82
N THR A 314 -6.31 -12.12 0.97
CA THR A 314 -6.42 -12.58 -0.42
C THR A 314 -5.25 -12.12 -1.28
N SER A 315 -4.79 -10.87 -1.11
CA SER A 315 -3.59 -10.37 -1.80
C SER A 315 -2.33 -11.15 -1.41
N SER A 316 -2.17 -11.49 -0.12
CA SER A 316 -0.96 -12.18 0.35
C SER A 316 -0.99 -13.68 0.10
N MET A 317 -2.10 -14.35 0.41
CA MET A 317 -2.23 -15.81 0.29
C MET A 317 -2.15 -16.30 -1.15
N ARG A 318 -2.31 -15.43 -2.17
CA ARG A 318 -2.09 -15.80 -3.57
C ARG A 318 -0.73 -16.46 -3.81
N PHE A 319 0.33 -15.99 -3.14
CA PHE A 319 1.67 -16.55 -3.29
C PHE A 319 1.76 -17.94 -2.65
N CYS A 320 1.12 -18.12 -1.51
CA CYS A 320 1.00 -19.41 -0.83
C CYS A 320 0.24 -20.43 -1.69
N ARG A 321 -0.81 -19.99 -2.38
CA ARG A 321 -1.61 -20.86 -3.28
C ARG A 321 -0.91 -21.11 -4.60
N ALA A 322 -0.17 -20.14 -5.12
CA ALA A 322 0.71 -20.32 -6.27
C ALA A 322 1.83 -21.33 -5.97
N TYR A 323 2.37 -21.36 -4.74
CA TYR A 323 3.34 -22.38 -4.33
C TYR A 323 2.74 -23.79 -4.39
N GLN A 324 1.57 -23.98 -3.77
CA GLN A 324 0.90 -25.29 -3.82
C GLN A 324 0.58 -25.71 -5.26
N TYR A 325 0.16 -24.77 -6.11
CA TYR A 325 -0.04 -25.01 -7.53
C TYR A 325 1.27 -25.43 -8.22
N MET A 326 2.36 -24.69 -8.04
CA MET A 326 3.66 -25.00 -8.63
C MET A 326 4.13 -26.40 -8.21
N MET A 327 4.00 -26.75 -6.93
CA MET A 327 4.40 -28.06 -6.43
C MET A 327 3.52 -29.21 -6.95
N ALA A 328 2.21 -28.97 -7.11
CA ALA A 328 1.28 -29.96 -7.62
C ALA A 328 1.48 -30.24 -9.12
N TYR A 329 1.72 -29.18 -9.92
CA TYR A 329 1.72 -29.27 -11.38
C TYR A 329 3.10 -29.16 -12.02
N LYS A 330 4.14 -28.89 -11.23
CA LYS A 330 5.55 -28.90 -11.63
C LYS A 330 5.85 -28.08 -12.88
N ARG A 331 5.35 -26.84 -12.92
CA ARG A 331 5.45 -25.95 -14.09
C ARG A 331 5.74 -24.51 -13.70
N PRO A 332 6.35 -23.71 -14.59
CA PRO A 332 6.54 -22.29 -14.35
C PRO A 332 5.22 -21.55 -14.14
N VAL A 333 5.23 -20.51 -13.32
CA VAL A 333 4.06 -19.67 -13.03
C VAL A 333 4.37 -18.20 -13.28
N LEU A 334 3.41 -17.50 -13.89
CA LEU A 334 3.35 -16.05 -13.95
C LEU A 334 2.19 -15.61 -13.07
N ILE A 335 2.46 -15.20 -11.84
CA ILE A 335 1.48 -14.70 -10.88
C ILE A 335 1.17 -13.25 -11.25
N VAL A 336 -0.11 -12.93 -11.45
CA VAL A 336 -0.56 -11.59 -11.87
C VAL A 336 -1.76 -11.17 -11.04
N ASP A 337 -1.88 -9.87 -10.72
CA ASP A 337 -3.11 -9.34 -10.12
C ASP A 337 -4.30 -9.52 -11.07
N CYS A 338 -5.47 -9.80 -10.49
CA CYS A 338 -6.69 -10.04 -11.26
C CYS A 338 -7.24 -8.79 -11.94
N ASP A 339 -6.81 -7.59 -11.56
CA ASP A 339 -7.19 -6.30 -12.14
C ASP A 339 -6.27 -5.87 -13.29
N SER A 340 -5.80 -6.87 -14.04
CA SER A 340 -4.93 -6.72 -15.20
C SER A 340 -5.65 -7.02 -16.53
N LEU A 341 -5.20 -6.40 -17.62
CA LEU A 341 -5.60 -6.71 -18.99
C LEU A 341 -4.36 -6.91 -19.85
N PHE A 342 -4.27 -8.05 -20.53
CA PHE A 342 -3.15 -8.41 -21.39
C PHE A 342 -3.27 -7.71 -22.73
N LYS A 343 -2.17 -7.07 -23.13
CA LYS A 343 -2.00 -6.32 -24.37
C LYS A 343 -1.01 -6.96 -25.33
N SER A 344 -0.23 -7.92 -24.83
CA SER A 344 0.67 -8.73 -25.64
C SER A 344 0.50 -10.21 -25.35
N PRO A 345 0.79 -11.09 -26.32
CA PRO A 345 0.73 -12.53 -26.10
C PRO A 345 1.83 -13.00 -25.14
N LEU A 346 1.57 -14.10 -24.43
CA LEU A 346 2.45 -14.59 -23.36
C LEU A 346 3.88 -14.88 -23.84
N ASP A 347 4.05 -15.41 -25.05
CA ASP A 347 5.37 -15.67 -25.64
C ASP A 347 6.24 -14.41 -25.73
N THR A 348 5.65 -13.27 -26.08
CA THR A 348 6.29 -11.96 -26.16
C THR A 348 6.72 -11.49 -24.77
N ILE A 349 5.85 -11.62 -23.77
CA ILE A 349 6.14 -11.24 -22.38
C ILE A 349 7.33 -12.04 -21.85
N ILE A 350 7.34 -13.34 -22.13
CA ILE A 350 8.36 -14.26 -21.61
C ILE A 350 9.70 -14.10 -22.32
N CYS A 351 9.72 -13.67 -23.59
CA CYS A 351 10.97 -13.37 -24.30
C CYS A 351 11.85 -12.35 -23.57
N ASP A 352 11.27 -11.43 -22.80
CA ASP A 352 11.99 -10.42 -22.02
C ASP A 352 12.30 -10.86 -20.58
N ILE A 353 12.03 -12.12 -20.24
CA ILE A 353 12.38 -12.72 -18.96
C ILE A 353 13.54 -13.69 -19.17
N HIS A 354 14.68 -13.37 -18.55
CA HIS A 354 15.96 -14.05 -18.80
C HIS A 354 16.50 -14.82 -17.59
N THR A 355 15.73 -14.89 -16.50
CA THR A 355 16.18 -15.49 -15.23
C THR A 355 15.08 -16.36 -14.64
N PHE A 356 15.42 -17.14 -13.60
CA PHE A 356 14.48 -18.07 -12.96
C PHE A 356 13.39 -17.39 -12.14
N ILE A 357 13.64 -16.15 -11.70
CA ILE A 357 12.73 -15.39 -10.86
C ILE A 357 12.69 -13.98 -11.42
N ALA A 358 11.51 -13.48 -11.77
CA ALA A 358 11.37 -12.09 -12.15
C ALA A 358 10.23 -11.42 -11.40
N VAL A 359 10.47 -10.23 -10.86
CA VAL A 359 9.49 -9.50 -10.04
C VAL A 359 9.41 -8.07 -10.54
N LEU A 360 8.18 -7.56 -10.65
CA LEU A 360 7.93 -6.16 -10.96
C LEU A 360 8.63 -5.24 -9.96
N GLY A 361 9.18 -4.12 -10.40
CA GLY A 361 9.66 -3.14 -9.45
C GLY A 361 9.78 -1.73 -10.00
N ASP A 362 9.60 -0.77 -9.09
CA ASP A 362 9.70 0.66 -9.36
C ASP A 362 10.86 1.28 -8.55
N GLU A 363 11.84 1.86 -9.23
CA GLU A 363 13.03 2.47 -8.60
C GLU A 363 12.70 3.67 -7.71
N TYR A 364 11.56 4.31 -7.96
CA TYR A 364 11.09 5.51 -7.29
C TYR A 364 10.10 5.22 -6.16
N ALA A 365 9.59 4.00 -6.09
CA ALA A 365 8.76 3.54 -4.98
C ALA A 365 9.56 3.49 -3.65
N PRO A 366 8.90 3.66 -2.50
CA PRO A 366 9.55 3.48 -1.21
C PRO A 366 10.10 2.06 -1.05
N GLU A 367 11.05 1.89 -0.12
CA GLU A 367 11.84 0.65 -0.04
C GLU A 367 11.00 -0.62 0.20
N TRP A 368 9.83 -0.49 0.85
CA TRP A 368 8.88 -1.59 1.08
C TRP A 368 8.05 -1.96 -0.16
N GLU A 369 7.80 -1.03 -1.09
CA GLU A 369 7.06 -1.27 -2.35
C GLU A 369 7.97 -1.41 -3.57
N LYS A 370 9.28 -1.26 -3.39
CA LYS A 370 10.27 -1.28 -4.47
C LYS A 370 10.15 -2.52 -5.36
N LEU A 371 9.73 -3.64 -4.78
CA LEU A 371 9.24 -4.80 -5.51
C LEU A 371 7.72 -4.85 -5.41
N ALA A 372 7.06 -4.65 -6.55
CA ALA A 372 5.62 -4.71 -6.63
C ALA A 372 5.17 -6.16 -6.83
N ALA A 373 4.08 -6.54 -6.18
CA ALA A 373 3.58 -7.90 -6.21
C ALA A 373 2.75 -8.21 -7.46
N GLY A 374 2.43 -7.22 -8.29
CA GLY A 374 1.42 -7.33 -9.36
C GLY A 374 1.81 -8.20 -10.55
N VAL A 375 3.11 -8.42 -10.79
CA VAL A 375 3.62 -9.41 -11.77
C VAL A 375 4.84 -10.11 -11.18
N VAL A 376 4.76 -11.44 -11.05
CA VAL A 376 5.86 -12.28 -10.55
C VAL A 376 5.99 -13.54 -11.41
N TYR A 377 7.12 -13.70 -12.07
CA TYR A 377 7.49 -14.91 -12.80
C TYR A 377 8.38 -15.81 -11.96
N LEU A 378 8.11 -17.10 -12.01
CA LEU A 378 8.89 -18.14 -11.35
C LEU A 378 9.00 -19.37 -12.26
N GLU A 379 10.22 -19.68 -12.68
CA GLU A 379 10.55 -20.93 -13.35
C GLU A 379 10.31 -22.13 -12.41
N HIS A 380 9.92 -23.30 -12.91
CA HIS A 380 9.86 -24.49 -12.06
C HIS A 380 11.24 -25.13 -11.94
N ASN A 381 11.98 -24.68 -10.92
CA ASN A 381 13.23 -25.27 -10.50
C ASN A 381 13.48 -25.02 -9.00
N LEU A 382 14.48 -25.70 -8.45
CA LEU A 382 14.81 -25.64 -7.02
C LEU A 382 15.08 -24.21 -6.50
N VAL A 383 15.59 -23.29 -7.33
CA VAL A 383 15.87 -21.91 -6.89
C VAL A 383 14.56 -21.14 -6.68
N ALA A 384 13.70 -21.15 -7.69
CA ALA A 384 12.42 -20.46 -7.65
C ALA A 384 11.41 -21.13 -6.70
N GLU A 385 11.43 -22.47 -6.59
CA GLU A 385 10.66 -23.22 -5.59
C GLU A 385 11.04 -22.77 -4.17
N ASN A 386 12.35 -22.74 -3.85
CA ASN A 386 12.80 -22.30 -2.53
C ASN A 386 12.46 -20.83 -2.25
N TYR A 387 12.58 -19.96 -3.26
CA TYR A 387 12.18 -18.57 -3.12
C TYR A 387 10.69 -18.45 -2.77
N LEU A 388 9.81 -19.10 -3.54
CA LEU A 388 8.37 -19.04 -3.31
C LEU A 388 7.96 -19.77 -2.02
N LYS A 389 8.68 -20.83 -1.62
CA LYS A 389 8.52 -21.50 -0.32
C LYS A 389 8.77 -20.52 0.82
N GLN A 390 9.85 -19.74 0.76
CA GLN A 390 10.20 -18.77 1.79
C GLN A 390 9.20 -17.61 1.84
N VAL A 391 8.79 -17.09 0.68
CA VAL A 391 7.69 -16.10 0.57
C VAL A 391 6.43 -16.62 1.24
N SER A 392 6.01 -17.85 0.89
CA SER A 392 4.79 -18.47 1.42
C SER A 392 4.87 -18.71 2.92
N TYR A 393 6.01 -19.19 3.41
CA TYR A 393 6.21 -19.41 4.84
C TYR A 393 6.12 -18.10 5.61
N PHE A 394 6.82 -17.06 5.16
CA PHE A 394 6.80 -15.74 5.82
C PHE A 394 5.38 -15.19 5.91
N ILE A 395 4.61 -15.23 4.82
CA ILE A 395 3.22 -14.77 4.79
C ILE A 395 2.36 -15.57 5.77
N MET A 396 2.35 -16.91 5.66
CA MET A 396 1.51 -17.77 6.50
C MET A 396 1.85 -17.64 7.98
N ASN A 397 3.13 -17.58 8.33
CA ASN A 397 3.57 -17.48 9.71
C ASN A 397 3.13 -16.15 10.33
N ASN A 398 3.34 -15.02 9.64
CA ASN A 398 2.93 -13.70 10.15
C ASN A 398 1.41 -13.54 10.23
N ILE A 399 0.64 -14.16 9.32
CA ILE A 399 -0.82 -14.21 9.44
C ILE A 399 -1.23 -15.00 10.70
N LEU A 400 -0.63 -16.17 10.95
CA LEU A 400 -0.94 -16.97 12.15
C LEU A 400 -0.55 -16.26 13.46
N LEU A 401 0.47 -15.42 13.44
CA LEU A 401 0.87 -14.60 14.59
C LEU A 401 -0.05 -13.38 14.81
N GLY A 402 -1.03 -13.14 13.93
CA GLY A 402 -1.88 -11.94 13.99
C GLY A 402 -1.12 -10.65 13.66
N GLN A 403 -0.01 -10.76 12.93
CA GLN A 403 0.90 -9.65 12.61
C GLN A 403 0.77 -9.18 11.16
N GLY A 404 -0.19 -9.69 10.39
CA GLY A 404 -0.38 -9.28 9.00
C GLY A 404 -0.55 -7.77 8.86
N ILE A 405 0.24 -7.16 7.97
CA ILE A 405 0.14 -5.74 7.60
C ILE A 405 -0.08 -5.58 6.09
N TRP A 406 -0.62 -4.45 5.68
CA TRP A 406 -0.65 -4.10 4.26
C TRP A 406 0.79 -4.09 3.70
N PHE A 407 0.99 -4.61 2.49
CA PHE A 407 2.29 -4.93 1.86
C PHE A 407 3.05 -6.14 2.43
N LEU A 408 2.40 -7.02 3.21
CA LEU A 408 3.04 -8.24 3.73
C LEU A 408 3.66 -9.09 2.60
N ASP A 409 2.98 -9.21 1.48
CA ASP A 409 3.42 -9.93 0.29
C ASP A 409 4.63 -9.30 -0.40
N GLN A 410 4.64 -7.98 -0.55
CA GLN A 410 5.77 -7.24 -1.11
C GLN A 410 7.00 -7.33 -0.19
N LEU A 411 6.81 -7.24 1.13
CA LEU A 411 7.88 -7.51 2.10
C LEU A 411 8.39 -8.95 1.98
N ALA A 412 7.49 -9.93 1.81
CA ALA A 412 7.87 -11.33 1.64
C ALA A 412 8.77 -11.52 0.41
N LEU A 413 8.35 -10.99 -0.76
CA LEU A 413 9.13 -11.03 -2.01
C LEU A 413 10.49 -10.35 -1.83
N LYS A 414 10.49 -9.16 -1.24
CA LYS A 414 11.69 -8.37 -0.99
C LYS A 414 12.70 -9.11 -0.12
N PHE A 415 12.29 -9.57 1.05
CA PHE A 415 13.21 -10.17 2.00
C PHE A 415 13.63 -11.58 1.59
N ALA A 416 12.77 -12.33 0.89
CA ALA A 416 13.19 -13.55 0.22
C ALA A 416 14.34 -13.26 -0.75
N TYR A 417 14.25 -12.20 -1.56
CA TYR A 417 15.35 -11.82 -2.47
C TYR A 417 16.61 -11.36 -1.71
N GLU A 418 16.46 -10.37 -0.83
CA GLU A 418 17.58 -9.71 -0.14
C GLU A 418 18.36 -10.64 0.79
N ILE A 419 17.71 -11.65 1.36
CA ILE A 419 18.35 -12.59 2.30
C ILE A 419 18.79 -13.88 1.58
N THR A 420 17.97 -14.44 0.70
CA THR A 420 18.22 -15.79 0.17
C THR A 420 18.90 -15.81 -1.21
N LEU A 421 18.86 -14.69 -1.96
CA LEU A 421 19.32 -14.62 -3.36
C LEU A 421 20.34 -13.53 -3.66
N LYS A 422 20.77 -12.73 -2.67
CA LYS A 422 21.64 -11.57 -2.89
C LYS A 422 22.93 -11.87 -3.66
N ASP A 423 23.52 -13.04 -3.44
CA ASP A 423 24.76 -13.48 -4.11
C ASP A 423 24.49 -14.25 -5.42
N LYS A 424 23.23 -14.41 -5.81
CA LYS A 424 22.77 -15.18 -6.98
C LYS A 424 22.03 -14.28 -7.96
N LYS A 425 22.60 -13.10 -8.27
CA LYS A 425 21.99 -12.10 -9.17
C LYS A 425 21.60 -12.65 -10.55
N SER A 426 22.30 -13.67 -11.06
CA SER A 426 21.95 -14.34 -12.32
C SER A 426 20.59 -15.06 -12.30
N ASN A 427 20.04 -15.32 -11.12
CA ASN A 427 18.78 -16.04 -10.94
C ASN A 427 17.58 -15.11 -10.80
N TYR A 428 17.79 -13.79 -10.74
CA TYR A 428 16.77 -12.82 -10.43
C TYR A 428 16.80 -11.62 -11.39
N GLN A 429 15.63 -11.25 -11.90
CA GLN A 429 15.43 -10.08 -12.73
C GLN A 429 14.39 -9.16 -12.11
N ARG A 430 14.68 -7.86 -12.14
CA ARG A 430 13.69 -6.83 -11.87
C ARG A 430 13.02 -6.43 -13.17
N LEU A 431 11.70 -6.56 -13.23
CA LEU A 431 10.90 -6.19 -14.40
C LEU A 431 10.58 -4.70 -14.36
N ASP A 432 10.73 -4.03 -15.50
CA ASP A 432 10.37 -2.62 -15.68
C ASP A 432 8.84 -2.48 -15.63
N SER A 433 8.34 -1.65 -14.70
CA SER A 433 6.91 -1.42 -14.55
C SER A 433 6.28 -0.81 -15.79
N ALA A 434 6.96 0.11 -16.48
CA ALA A 434 6.39 0.76 -17.67
C ALA A 434 6.16 -0.23 -18.83
N LEU A 435 6.96 -1.29 -18.92
CA LEU A 435 6.83 -2.31 -19.95
C LEU A 435 5.91 -3.46 -19.51
N PHE A 436 6.12 -4.01 -18.31
CA PHE A 436 5.46 -5.24 -17.88
C PHE A 436 4.09 -5.01 -17.25
N CYS A 437 3.86 -3.86 -16.60
CA CYS A 437 2.64 -3.62 -15.83
C CYS A 437 2.35 -2.12 -15.72
N ASP A 438 1.69 -1.61 -16.74
CA ASP A 438 1.56 -0.17 -16.95
C ASP A 438 0.23 0.36 -16.40
N LEU A 439 0.33 1.43 -15.61
CA LEU A 439 -0.79 2.21 -15.08
C LEU A 439 -1.16 3.39 -15.99
N ALA A 440 -0.28 3.76 -16.93
CA ALA A 440 -0.50 4.82 -17.92
C ALA A 440 -1.14 4.33 -19.23
N TYR A 441 -1.36 3.01 -19.36
CA TYR A 441 -2.06 2.39 -20.49
C TYR A 441 -1.44 2.66 -21.85
N THR A 442 -0.11 2.64 -21.93
CA THR A 442 0.65 2.81 -23.16
C THR A 442 0.54 1.57 -24.06
N ASP A 443 0.51 1.77 -25.38
CA ASP A 443 0.36 0.68 -26.35
C ASP A 443 1.56 -0.26 -26.41
N SER A 444 2.74 0.17 -25.93
CA SER A 444 3.96 -0.63 -25.88
C SER A 444 4.03 -1.58 -24.68
N SER A 445 3.13 -1.43 -23.70
CA SER A 445 3.15 -2.25 -22.49
C SER A 445 2.45 -3.60 -22.71
N TYR A 446 2.91 -4.60 -21.96
CA TYR A 446 2.43 -5.98 -22.04
C TYR A 446 1.13 -6.20 -21.29
N ILE A 447 0.99 -5.56 -20.12
CA ILE A 447 -0.16 -5.72 -19.24
C ILE A 447 -0.56 -4.33 -18.75
N TRP A 448 -1.83 -4.00 -18.88
CA TRP A 448 -2.44 -2.82 -18.29
C TRP A 448 -3.04 -3.18 -16.93
N MET A 449 -2.82 -2.37 -15.91
CA MET A 449 -3.32 -2.61 -14.56
C MET A 449 -4.23 -1.47 -14.07
N VAL A 450 -5.25 -1.78 -13.28
CA VAL A 450 -6.13 -0.73 -12.73
C VAL A 450 -5.32 0.25 -11.89
N THR A 451 -5.45 1.54 -12.21
CA THR A 451 -4.91 2.63 -11.37
C THR A 451 -5.93 3.09 -10.36
N THR A 452 -5.51 3.58 -9.20
CA THR A 452 -6.42 4.18 -8.20
C THR A 452 -7.03 5.51 -8.68
N LYS A 453 -6.46 6.13 -9.72
CA LYS A 453 -6.93 7.38 -10.30
C LYS A 453 -8.05 7.14 -11.33
N LYS A 454 -9.29 7.25 -10.87
CA LYS A 454 -10.49 6.95 -11.69
C LYS A 454 -10.52 7.67 -13.04
N GLU A 455 -10.07 8.92 -13.10
CA GLU A 455 -10.05 9.74 -14.32
C GLU A 455 -9.08 9.21 -15.38
N GLU A 456 -8.01 8.54 -14.96
CA GLU A 456 -6.99 7.97 -15.84
C GLU A 456 -7.42 6.59 -16.40
N GLN A 457 -8.41 5.92 -15.79
CA GLN A 457 -8.87 4.58 -16.18
C GLN A 457 -9.71 4.53 -17.47
N VAL A 458 -9.87 5.63 -18.21
CA VAL A 458 -10.76 5.68 -19.40
C VAL A 458 -10.34 4.65 -20.46
N LEU A 459 -9.05 4.51 -20.72
CA LEU A 459 -8.53 3.55 -21.70
C LEU A 459 -8.71 2.10 -21.24
N PHE A 460 -8.38 1.82 -19.98
CA PHE A 460 -8.59 0.51 -19.36
C PHE A 460 -10.07 0.08 -19.42
N ASN A 461 -10.98 0.95 -18.99
CA ASN A 461 -12.41 0.64 -18.98
C ASN A 461 -12.97 0.50 -20.39
N ARG A 462 -12.52 1.30 -21.37
CA ARG A 462 -12.89 1.12 -22.78
C ARG A 462 -12.48 -0.26 -23.30
N PHE A 463 -11.26 -0.70 -22.99
CA PHE A 463 -10.81 -2.03 -23.42
C PHE A 463 -11.61 -3.13 -22.73
N LYS A 464 -11.80 -3.05 -21.42
CA LYS A 464 -12.65 -3.96 -20.64
C LYS A 464 -14.08 -4.05 -21.21
N ASP A 465 -14.70 -2.92 -21.52
CA ASP A 465 -16.05 -2.85 -22.10
C ASP A 465 -16.11 -3.45 -23.50
N SER A 466 -15.04 -3.34 -24.29
CA SER A 466 -14.95 -3.99 -25.59
C SER A 466 -14.90 -5.51 -25.48
N LEU A 467 -14.15 -6.04 -24.50
CA LEU A 467 -14.12 -7.46 -24.17
C LEU A 467 -15.49 -7.92 -23.67
N LYS A 468 -16.13 -7.14 -22.80
CA LYS A 468 -17.48 -7.40 -22.31
C LYS A 468 -18.45 -7.57 -23.48
N LYS A 469 -18.50 -6.61 -24.41
CA LYS A 469 -19.36 -6.67 -25.59
C LYS A 469 -19.04 -7.86 -26.48
N LYS A 470 -17.74 -8.16 -26.69
CA LYS A 470 -17.32 -9.25 -27.56
C LYS A 470 -17.75 -10.61 -27.02
N TYR A 471 -17.51 -10.88 -25.74
CA TYR A 471 -17.74 -12.20 -25.16
C TYR A 471 -19.17 -12.36 -24.66
N PHE A 472 -19.76 -11.39 -23.95
CA PHE A 472 -21.12 -11.55 -23.44
C PHE A 472 -22.22 -11.36 -24.48
N ASN A 473 -21.97 -10.73 -25.63
CA ASN A 473 -22.99 -10.67 -26.70
C ASN A 473 -22.91 -11.87 -27.67
N THR A 474 -21.81 -12.64 -27.67
CA THR A 474 -21.63 -13.81 -28.55
C THR A 474 -21.88 -15.13 -27.85
N LEU A 475 -21.85 -15.13 -26.52
CA LEU A 475 -22.24 -16.23 -25.66
C LEU A 475 -23.67 -15.92 -25.21
N ASP A 476 -24.66 -16.72 -25.62
CA ASP A 476 -26.07 -16.54 -25.21
C ASP A 476 -26.19 -16.56 -23.67
N VAL A 477 -26.06 -15.40 -23.03
CA VAL A 477 -26.20 -15.14 -21.59
C VAL A 477 -27.09 -13.94 -21.38
#